data_AF-A0AA90NIE5-F1
#
_entry.id   AF-A0AA90NIE5-F1
#
_cell.length_a   1.000
_cell.length_b   1.000
_cell.length_c   1.000
_cell.angle_alpha   90.00
_cell.angle_beta   90.00
_cell.angle_gamma   90.00
#
_symmetry.space_group_name_H-M   'P 1'
#
loop_
_entity.id
_entity.type
_entity.pdbx_description
1 polymer ?
#
loop_
_entity_poly.entity_id
_entity_poly.type
_entity_poly.pdbx_seq_one_letter_code
_entity_poly.pdbx_strand_id
1 'polypeptide(L)'
;MYSWLRDRGSAIRFGHNKSGKPTKDPEAGWHVKNDSRGNKKSTYAFFVHTGVNEDGFIHRQSVTPGNVHDSQERDTLLLGDETALYADYAYSSEQTRKKLAQLGIKDQVQRKDYRGKPLSKEDRARNKEIALVSSLKCDKSSYS
;
A
#
# COMPACT_ATOMS: atom_id res chain seq x y z
N MET A 1 11.91 2.68 20.41
CA MET A 1 13.25 3.28 20.35
C MET A 1 13.49 3.70 18.91
N TYR A 2 13.17 4.96 18.60
CA TYR A 2 13.41 5.52 17.28
C TYR A 2 14.91 5.80 17.16
N SER A 3 15.54 5.23 16.14
CA SER A 3 16.91 5.55 15.76
C SER A 3 16.91 5.79 14.27
N TRP A 4 16.85 7.06 13.88
CA TRP A 4 17.16 7.52 12.54
C TRP A 4 18.34 8.47 12.66
N LEU A 5 19.53 8.00 12.28
CA LEU A 5 20.63 8.81 11.76
C LEU A 5 21.76 7.89 11.29
N ARG A 6 21.83 7.67 9.98
CA ARG A 6 23.07 7.88 9.23
C ARG A 6 22.75 8.12 7.77
N ASP A 7 22.93 9.39 7.43
CA ASP A 7 23.20 9.89 6.10
C ASP A 7 24.31 9.05 5.46
N ARG A 8 23.92 8.27 4.43
CA ARG A 8 24.79 7.79 3.37
C ARG A 8 23.94 7.85 2.12
N GLY A 9 23.97 9.00 1.45
CA GLY A 9 23.51 9.15 0.08
C GLY A 9 24.25 8.17 -0.83
N SER A 10 23.72 6.95 -0.92
CA SER A 10 24.03 6.04 -2.01
C SER A 10 23.08 6.43 -3.13
N ALA A 11 23.52 7.34 -4.00
CA ALA A 11 22.83 7.61 -5.26
C ALA A 11 22.45 6.27 -5.89
N ILE A 12 21.16 6.07 -6.12
CA ILE A 12 20.63 4.86 -6.75
C ILE A 12 21.29 4.82 -8.14
N ARG A 13 22.26 3.93 -8.34
CA ARG A 13 23.00 3.85 -9.60
C ARG A 13 22.09 3.23 -10.65
N PHE A 14 21.52 4.06 -11.51
CA PHE A 14 20.87 3.60 -12.73
C PHE A 14 21.92 2.92 -13.61
N GLY A 15 21.57 1.79 -14.23
CA GLY A 15 22.39 1.27 -15.33
C GLY A 15 22.38 2.31 -16.44
N HIS A 16 23.54 2.60 -17.02
CA HIS A 16 23.62 3.51 -18.15
C HIS A 16 23.82 2.67 -19.42
N ASN A 17 23.15 3.04 -20.52
CA ASN A 17 23.41 2.40 -21.80
C ASN A 17 24.77 2.85 -22.37
N LYS A 18 25.17 2.29 -23.51
CA LYS A 18 26.43 2.66 -24.20
C LYS A 18 26.53 4.16 -24.53
N SER A 19 25.40 4.88 -24.53
CA SER A 19 25.29 6.32 -24.78
C SER A 19 25.20 7.17 -23.50
N GLY A 20 25.39 6.57 -22.32
CA GLY A 20 25.36 7.29 -21.04
C GLY A 20 23.96 7.71 -20.58
N LYS A 21 22.88 7.20 -21.18
CA LYS A 21 21.50 7.46 -20.70
C LYS A 21 21.07 6.38 -19.70
N PRO A 22 20.27 6.72 -18.67
CA PRO A 22 19.65 5.73 -17.80
C PRO A 22 18.89 4.69 -18.62
N THR A 23 19.09 3.40 -18.31
CA THR A 23 18.36 2.29 -18.96
C THR A 23 16.98 2.07 -18.37
N LYS A 24 16.66 2.74 -17.26
CA LYS A 24 15.41 2.62 -16.53
C LYS A 24 14.69 3.96 -16.50
N ASP A 25 13.37 3.90 -16.53
CA ASP A 25 12.51 5.08 -16.42
C ASP A 25 12.78 5.80 -15.09
N PRO A 26 13.16 7.09 -15.08
CA PRO A 26 13.50 7.82 -13.87
C PRO A 26 12.30 8.06 -12.93
N GLU A 27 11.06 7.95 -13.42
CA GLU A 27 9.85 8.17 -12.62
C GLU A 27 9.36 6.90 -11.92
N ALA A 28 9.87 5.72 -12.30
CA ALA A 28 9.54 4.47 -11.64
C ALA A 28 10.31 4.28 -10.32
N GLY A 29 9.79 3.39 -9.48
CA GLY A 29 10.30 3.16 -8.12
C GLY A 29 10.70 1.72 -7.85
N TRP A 30 11.64 1.52 -6.92
CA TRP A 30 12.00 0.19 -6.43
C TRP A 30 11.07 -0.25 -5.29
N HIS A 31 10.26 -1.27 -5.55
CA HIS A 31 9.54 -2.00 -4.52
C HIS A 31 10.41 -3.13 -3.99
N VAL A 32 10.65 -3.20 -2.67
CA VAL A 32 11.44 -4.26 -2.04
C VAL A 32 10.62 -4.99 -1.01
N LYS A 33 10.47 -6.30 -1.17
CA LYS A 33 9.79 -7.19 -0.21
C LYS A 33 10.70 -8.34 0.20
N ASN A 34 10.51 -8.85 1.40
CA ASN A 34 11.12 -10.11 1.82
C ASN A 34 10.19 -11.26 1.38
N ASP A 35 10.76 -12.31 0.81
CA ASP A 35 10.03 -13.56 0.58
C ASP A 35 9.85 -14.34 1.90
N SER A 36 9.07 -15.43 1.86
CA SER A 36 8.83 -16.28 3.03
C SER A 36 10.09 -16.97 3.56
N ARG A 37 11.18 -16.97 2.79
CA ARG A 37 12.49 -17.52 3.17
C ARG A 37 13.46 -16.42 3.66
N GLY A 38 13.01 -15.17 3.73
CA GLY A 38 13.81 -14.02 4.18
C GLY A 38 14.69 -13.38 3.11
N ASN A 39 14.59 -13.79 1.83
CA ASN A 39 15.36 -13.17 0.76
C ASN A 39 14.68 -11.88 0.28
N LYS A 40 15.47 -10.86 -0.01
CA LYS A 40 14.98 -9.61 -0.60
C LYS A 40 14.69 -9.81 -2.08
N LYS A 41 13.46 -9.51 -2.49
CA LYS A 41 13.03 -9.41 -3.89
C LYS A 41 12.74 -7.95 -4.18
N SER A 42 13.45 -7.40 -5.15
CA SER A 42 13.28 -6.04 -5.64
C SER A 42 12.63 -6.04 -7.03
N THR A 43 11.62 -5.20 -7.21
CA THR A 43 10.91 -4.99 -8.48
C THR A 43 10.94 -3.51 -8.81
N TYR A 44 11.23 -3.16 -10.06
CA TYR A 44 11.21 -1.77 -10.52
C TYR A 44 9.92 -1.54 -11.32
N ALA A 45 9.03 -0.69 -10.81
CA ALA A 45 7.69 -0.57 -11.36
C ALA A 45 7.04 0.78 -11.04
N PHE A 46 5.91 1.02 -11.69
CA PHE A 46 4.86 1.93 -11.24
C PHE A 46 3.76 1.13 -10.54
N PHE A 47 3.09 1.76 -9.59
CA PHE A 47 1.87 1.25 -8.96
C PHE A 47 0.69 2.09 -9.37
N VAL A 48 -0.45 1.43 -9.51
CA VAL A 48 -1.74 2.05 -9.78
C VAL A 48 -2.64 1.77 -8.60
N HIS A 49 -3.06 2.82 -7.93
CA HIS A 49 -3.97 2.78 -6.78
C HIS A 49 -5.35 3.14 -7.27
N THR A 50 -6.36 2.32 -6.97
CA THR A 50 -7.70 2.49 -7.53
C THR A 50 -8.74 2.50 -6.41
N GLY A 51 -9.48 3.60 -6.28
CA GLY A 51 -10.66 3.71 -5.44
C GLY A 51 -11.87 3.17 -6.19
N VAL A 52 -12.56 2.22 -5.58
CA VAL A 52 -13.70 1.51 -6.17
C VAL A 52 -14.87 1.56 -5.17
N ASN A 53 -16.07 1.80 -5.68
CA ASN A 53 -17.29 1.78 -4.85
C ASN A 53 -17.86 0.35 -4.71
N GLU A 54 -18.95 0.20 -3.95
CA GLU A 54 -19.56 -1.11 -3.68
C GLU A 54 -20.09 -1.81 -4.95
N ASP A 55 -20.47 -1.04 -5.96
CA ASP A 55 -20.95 -1.54 -7.26
C ASP A 55 -19.82 -1.93 -8.22
N GLY A 56 -18.56 -1.68 -7.85
CA GLY A 56 -17.40 -1.98 -8.69
C GLY A 56 -16.99 -0.86 -9.66
N PHE A 57 -17.58 0.33 -9.56
CA PHE A 57 -17.18 1.49 -10.35
C PHE A 57 -15.93 2.15 -9.77
N ILE A 58 -14.98 2.45 -10.66
CA ILE A 58 -13.80 3.23 -10.33
C ILE A 58 -14.21 4.70 -10.22
N HIS A 59 -14.03 5.28 -9.04
CA HIS A 59 -14.29 6.71 -8.82
C HIS A 59 -13.00 7.53 -8.76
N ARG A 60 -11.85 6.89 -8.46
CA ARG A 60 -10.56 7.57 -8.48
C ARG A 60 -9.40 6.63 -8.74
N GLN A 61 -8.34 7.16 -9.34
CA GLN A 61 -7.10 6.42 -9.55
C GLN A 61 -5.90 7.34 -9.38
N SER A 62 -4.80 6.82 -8.84
CA SER A 62 -3.51 7.49 -8.84
C SER A 62 -2.42 6.53 -9.32
N VAL A 63 -1.40 7.09 -9.98
CA VAL A 63 -0.23 6.34 -10.44
C VAL A 63 0.97 6.87 -9.70
N THR A 64 1.73 5.98 -9.07
CA THR A 64 2.89 6.35 -8.27
C THR A 64 4.11 5.51 -8.63
N PRO A 65 5.32 5.97 -8.30
CA PRO A 65 6.50 5.11 -8.28
C PRO A 65 6.27 3.89 -7.36
N GLY A 66 6.83 2.73 -7.70
CA GLY A 66 6.62 1.47 -6.97
C GLY A 66 7.18 1.42 -5.54
N ASN A 67 7.83 2.48 -5.06
CA ASN A 67 8.27 2.61 -3.67
C ASN A 67 7.26 3.36 -2.78
N VAL A 68 6.16 3.89 -3.34
CA VAL A 68 5.10 4.54 -2.57
C VAL A 68 4.20 3.47 -1.95
N HIS A 69 3.90 3.63 -0.66
CA HIS A 69 3.06 2.69 0.09
C HIS A 69 1.59 3.10 -0.02
N ASP A 70 0.71 2.12 -0.23
CA ASP A 70 -0.74 2.29 -0.45
C ASP A 70 -1.43 3.17 0.60
N SER A 71 -0.99 3.10 1.86
CA SER A 71 -1.55 3.93 2.94
C SER A 71 -1.35 5.44 2.74
N GLN A 72 -0.37 5.86 1.94
CA GLN A 72 -0.13 7.27 1.62
C GLN A 72 -1.13 7.77 0.58
N GLU A 73 -1.57 6.90 -0.33
CA GLU A 73 -2.52 7.24 -1.39
C GLU A 73 -3.97 7.19 -0.94
N ARG A 74 -4.26 6.67 0.26
CA ARG A 74 -5.62 6.63 0.84
C ARG A 74 -6.36 7.96 0.70
N ASP A 75 -5.74 9.06 1.13
CA ASP A 75 -6.39 10.37 1.13
C ASP A 75 -6.56 10.92 -0.28
N THR A 76 -5.69 10.50 -1.21
CA THR A 76 -5.92 10.73 -2.63
C THR A 76 -7.17 9.97 -3.06
N LEU A 77 -7.32 8.69 -2.71
CA LEU A 77 -8.41 7.85 -3.23
C LEU A 77 -9.81 8.17 -2.68
N LEU A 78 -9.91 8.62 -1.43
CA LEU A 78 -11.19 8.97 -0.79
C LEU A 78 -11.81 10.23 -1.43
N LEU A 79 -13.12 10.21 -1.60
CA LEU A 79 -13.96 11.35 -1.99
C LEU A 79 -14.42 12.15 -0.77
N GLY A 80 -14.59 11.48 0.38
CA GLY A 80 -14.96 12.07 1.66
C GLY A 80 -16.46 12.01 1.98
N ASP A 81 -17.28 11.48 1.07
CA ASP A 81 -18.72 11.24 1.24
C ASP A 81 -19.05 9.76 1.45
N GLU A 82 -18.03 8.89 1.55
CA GLU A 82 -18.24 7.46 1.75
C GLU A 82 -18.83 7.15 3.12
N THR A 83 -19.71 6.15 3.19
CA THR A 83 -20.27 5.72 4.48
C THR A 83 -19.32 4.80 5.26
N ALA A 84 -18.44 4.08 4.57
CA ALA A 84 -17.47 3.15 5.14
C ALA A 84 -16.23 3.00 4.24
N LEU A 85 -15.07 2.77 4.85
CA LEU A 85 -13.84 2.39 4.14
C LEU A 85 -13.54 0.90 4.36
N TYR A 86 -13.66 0.09 3.31
CA TYR A 86 -13.25 -1.31 3.28
C TYR A 86 -11.83 -1.43 2.72
N ALA A 87 -10.88 -1.88 3.54
CA ALA A 87 -9.49 -2.02 3.10
C ALA A 87 -8.73 -3.12 3.87
N ASP A 88 -7.62 -3.58 3.31
CA ASP A 88 -6.72 -4.51 3.97
C ASP A 88 -5.94 -3.85 5.13
N TYR A 89 -5.22 -4.66 5.90
CA TYR A 89 -4.54 -4.19 7.11
C TYR A 89 -3.35 -3.24 6.83
N ALA A 90 -2.82 -3.17 5.61
CA ALA A 90 -1.76 -2.22 5.25
C ALA A 90 -2.24 -0.76 5.34
N TYR A 91 -3.55 -0.54 5.24
CA TYR A 91 -4.20 0.75 5.47
C TYR A 91 -4.48 1.02 6.96
N SER A 92 -4.20 0.06 7.84
CA SER A 92 -4.46 0.16 9.28
C SER A 92 -3.40 1.03 9.95
N SER A 93 -3.76 2.28 10.23
CA SER A 93 -2.92 3.21 10.98
C SER A 93 -3.76 4.05 11.94
N GLU A 94 -3.13 4.62 12.97
CA GLU A 94 -3.80 5.57 13.85
C GLU A 94 -4.28 6.81 13.09
N GLN A 95 -3.48 7.26 12.10
CA GLN A 95 -3.83 8.37 11.22
C GLN A 95 -5.09 8.05 10.41
N THR A 96 -5.20 6.82 9.87
CA THR A 96 -6.41 6.34 9.18
C THR A 96 -7.61 6.42 10.10
N ARG A 97 -7.53 5.84 11.29
CA ARG A 97 -8.65 5.83 12.24
C ARG A 97 -9.11 7.24 12.61
N LYS A 98 -8.17 8.15 12.89
CA LYS A 98 -8.49 9.56 13.21
C LYS A 98 -9.18 10.25 12.04
N LYS A 99 -8.68 10.07 10.82
CA LYS A 99 -9.24 10.69 9.62
C LYS A 99 -10.65 10.19 9.33
N LEU A 100 -10.87 8.88 9.40
CA LEU A 100 -12.20 8.28 9.21
C LEU A 100 -13.20 8.80 10.25
N ALA A 101 -12.78 8.89 11.51
CA ALA A 101 -13.61 9.47 12.57
C ALA A 101 -13.97 10.94 12.32
N GLN A 102 -13.01 11.75 11.83
CA GLN A 102 -13.25 13.16 11.48
C GLN A 102 -14.24 13.32 10.32
N LEU A 103 -14.21 12.41 9.36
CA LEU A 103 -15.08 12.43 8.18
C LEU A 103 -16.43 11.72 8.43
N GLY A 104 -16.62 11.07 9.58
CA GLY A 104 -17.83 10.27 9.86
C GLY A 104 -17.90 8.95 9.08
N ILE A 105 -16.77 8.50 8.50
CA ILE A 105 -16.67 7.27 7.71
C ILE A 105 -16.44 6.08 8.64
N LYS A 106 -17.19 4.98 8.45
CA LYS A 106 -17.01 3.76 9.25
C LYS A 106 -15.68 3.06 8.92
N ASP A 107 -14.92 2.71 9.95
CA ASP A 107 -13.66 1.97 9.83
C ASP A 107 -13.91 0.47 9.60
N GLN A 108 -13.87 0.06 8.33
CA GLN A 108 -13.88 -1.34 7.88
C GLN A 108 -12.49 -1.75 7.34
N VAL A 109 -11.42 -1.25 7.96
CA VAL A 109 -10.05 -1.67 7.66
C VAL A 109 -9.70 -2.92 8.48
N GLN A 110 -9.12 -3.94 7.86
CA GLN A 110 -8.72 -5.18 8.56
C GLN A 110 -7.78 -4.89 9.74
N ARG A 111 -7.95 -5.65 10.84
CA ARG A 111 -7.08 -5.56 12.01
C ARG A 111 -5.84 -6.44 11.82
N LYS A 112 -4.71 -5.96 12.31
CA LYS A 112 -3.44 -6.68 12.31
C LYS A 112 -3.11 -7.19 13.70
N ASP A 113 -2.44 -8.33 13.78
CA ASP A 113 -1.85 -8.81 15.01
C ASP A 113 -0.56 -8.02 15.31
N TYR A 114 -0.23 -7.93 16.59
CA TYR A 114 1.00 -7.31 17.05
C TYR A 114 1.77 -8.29 17.92
N ARG A 115 3.08 -8.06 18.08
CA ARG A 115 3.91 -8.89 18.96
C ARG A 115 3.33 -8.83 20.39
N GLY A 116 2.94 -9.98 20.91
CA GLY A 116 2.30 -10.09 22.24
C GLY A 116 0.80 -9.76 22.27
N LYS A 117 0.18 -9.44 21.13
CA LYS A 117 -1.26 -9.21 21.01
C LYS A 117 -1.80 -9.95 19.77
N PRO A 118 -2.10 -11.25 19.91
CA PRO A 118 -2.67 -12.03 18.82
C PRO A 118 -4.07 -11.53 18.46
N LEU A 119 -4.50 -11.80 17.22
CA LEU A 119 -5.84 -11.47 16.77
C LEU A 119 -6.89 -12.28 17.54
N SER A 120 -7.90 -11.58 18.08
CA SER A 120 -9.07 -12.17 18.72
C SER A 120 -9.89 -12.99 17.71
N LYS A 121 -10.82 -13.83 18.19
CA LYS A 121 -11.70 -14.59 17.29
C LYS A 121 -12.64 -13.65 16.53
N GLU A 122 -13.07 -12.61 17.21
CA GLU A 122 -13.94 -11.55 16.73
C GLU A 122 -13.24 -10.75 15.61
N ASP A 123 -11.97 -10.37 15.80
CA ASP A 123 -11.20 -9.68 14.77
C ASP A 123 -10.98 -10.55 13.53
N ARG A 124 -10.81 -11.86 13.69
CA ARG A 124 -10.67 -12.79 12.55
C ARG A 124 -11.97 -12.90 11.77
N ALA A 125 -13.11 -13.00 12.46
CA ALA A 125 -14.41 -13.04 11.81
C ALA A 125 -14.66 -11.74 11.03
N ARG A 126 -14.42 -10.58 11.66
CA ARG A 126 -14.49 -9.27 11.01
C ARG A 126 -13.58 -9.17 9.79
N ASN A 127 -12.31 -9.58 9.91
CA ASN A 127 -11.38 -9.55 8.78
C ASN A 127 -11.84 -10.44 7.62
N LYS A 128 -12.46 -11.59 7.92
CA LYS A 128 -13.00 -12.49 6.90
C LYS A 128 -14.14 -11.83 6.12
N GLU A 129 -15.04 -11.13 6.80
CA GLU A 129 -16.13 -10.39 6.16
C GLU A 129 -15.60 -9.24 5.29
N ILE A 130 -14.65 -8.44 5.82
CA ILE A 130 -14.03 -7.35 5.09
C ILE A 130 -13.28 -7.85 3.85
N ALA A 131 -12.61 -9.00 3.94
CA ALA A 131 -11.84 -9.57 2.82
C ALA A 131 -12.70 -9.92 1.60
N LEU A 132 -14.01 -10.13 1.77
CA LEU A 132 -14.94 -10.38 0.66
C LEU A 132 -15.22 -9.10 -0.14
N VAL A 133 -15.12 -7.93 0.50
CA VAL A 133 -15.40 -6.62 -0.09
C VAL A 133 -14.12 -5.93 -0.54
N SER A 134 -13.04 -6.02 0.24
CA SER A 134 -11.76 -5.38 -0.07
C SER A 134 -11.04 -6.11 -1.21
N SER A 135 -11.30 -5.72 -2.46
CA SER A 135 -10.79 -6.37 -3.66
C SER A 135 -9.67 -5.59 -4.36
N LEU A 136 -8.76 -4.91 -3.64
CA LEU A 136 -7.50 -4.46 -4.22
C LEU A 136 -6.46 -5.59 -4.17
N LYS A 137 -6.51 -6.50 -5.14
CA LYS A 137 -5.39 -7.41 -5.41
C LYS A 137 -4.54 -6.79 -6.52
N CYS A 138 -3.35 -6.31 -6.17
CA CYS A 138 -2.31 -6.03 -7.16
C CYS A 138 -1.99 -7.34 -7.90
N ASP A 139 -2.41 -7.43 -9.16
CA ASP A 139 -2.04 -8.53 -10.02
C ASP A 139 -0.54 -8.42 -10.31
N LYS A 140 0.24 -9.44 -9.94
CA LYS A 140 1.68 -9.43 -10.20
C LYS A 140 1.89 -9.89 -11.64
N SER A 141 1.75 -8.98 -12.59
CA SER A 141 2.28 -9.20 -13.93
C SER A 141 3.81 -9.27 -13.82
N SER A 142 4.31 -10.50 -13.75
CA SER A 142 5.73 -10.80 -13.78
C SER A 142 6.12 -10.88 -15.24
N TYR A 143 6.62 -9.79 -15.82
CA TYR A 143 7.31 -9.89 -17.10
C TYR A 143 8.70 -10.49 -16.83
N SER A 144 8.87 -11.71 -17.36
CA SER A 144 10.08 -12.52 -17.38
C SER A 144 11.24 -11.86 -18.11
#